data_AF-A0A6G9Z8Z8-F1
#
_entry.id   AF-A0A6G9Z8Z8-F1
#
_cell.length_a   1.000
_cell.length_b   1.000
_cell.length_c   1.000
_cell.angle_alpha   90.00
_cell.angle_beta   90.00
_cell.angle_gamma   90.00
#
_symmetry.space_group_name_H-M   'P 1'
#
loop_
_entity.id
_entity.type
_entity.pdbx_description
1 polymer ?
#
loop_
_entity_poly.entity_id
_entity_poly.type
_entity_poly.pdbx_seq_one_letter_code
_entity_poly.pdbx_strand_id
1 'polypeptide(L)'
;MTTPDSDTETDVLIVGSGPAGGAAALALATLGVDHLVLTKYRWTANTPRAHITNQRTMEIFRDLGIEEDVRVQATPHHLMGQTVFCTSLTGDELGRVRAWGTHPARESDYVQASPVLNCDIPQTLLEPIIIGHAASRGSRIRFDTEYLRLTQDADGVDVRVRDRITGAESTVRARYVIGADGGRSKVADDIGLPFEGRMDIAGSMNIVFHADLSHLVEHRPSVLYWILQPGADVGGIGLGLIRMVRPWNEWLIVWGYDIAQPPPEVDDEAATRIVHQLIGDDTVPVTIRSTSLWGNNKMYATAYRAGRVFCAGDAVHRHPPSNGLGSNTSIQDAYNLAWKLAYVLKGTAGEGLLDTYEAERVPIGRRIVLRANKSIEEFGAIFRALGIDGAADPETMRAAIAERLDNTPAAARKRRALRAALELKDYEFNAHGVELGQRYASTAVVPDGTPEPEYTRDPELYFHPTTHPGARLPHAWLGTASGHRISTHDLCGHGGFALLTGISGDPWREAATMVADKLGISLAAHIIGPGRTHTDLYDDWARLREIEEDGCVLVRPDLHIAWRAHGLPADPGRALLEALSSVLSVSV
;
A
#
# COMPACT_ATOMS: atom_id res chain seq x y z
N MET A 1 14.43 -26.34 32.17
CA MET A 1 15.07 -25.05 31.89
C MET A 1 14.14 -24.00 32.46
N THR A 2 14.62 -23.21 33.43
CA THR A 2 13.90 -22.07 34.01
C THR A 2 13.68 -21.03 32.91
N THR A 3 12.42 -20.71 32.60
CA THR A 3 12.04 -19.54 31.81
C THR A 3 12.74 -18.31 32.41
N PRO A 4 13.41 -17.46 31.62
CA PRO A 4 13.84 -16.16 32.11
C PRO A 4 12.58 -15.43 32.60
N ASP A 5 12.57 -14.89 33.82
CA ASP A 5 11.47 -14.05 34.30
C ASP A 5 11.26 -12.91 33.27
N SER A 6 10.09 -12.88 32.63
CA SER A 6 9.74 -11.84 31.66
C SER A 6 9.30 -10.58 32.40
N ASP A 7 9.88 -9.43 32.06
CA ASP A 7 9.58 -8.15 32.70
C ASP A 7 8.26 -7.55 32.21
N THR A 8 7.72 -8.03 31.08
CA THR A 8 6.47 -7.55 30.47
C THR A 8 5.85 -8.67 29.63
N GLU A 9 4.53 -8.83 29.72
CA GLU A 9 3.75 -9.75 28.89
C GLU A 9 2.76 -9.00 27.99
N THR A 10 2.47 -9.57 26.82
CA THR A 10 1.44 -9.09 25.89
C THR A 10 0.92 -10.18 24.96
N ASP A 11 -0.24 -10.01 24.31
CA ASP A 11 -0.67 -10.98 23.29
C ASP A 11 0.13 -10.81 21.99
N VAL A 12 0.34 -9.57 21.53
CA VAL A 12 1.10 -9.29 20.29
C VAL A 12 2.20 -8.26 20.53
N LEU A 13 3.45 -8.61 20.20
CA LEU A 13 4.54 -7.65 20.13
C LEU A 13 4.78 -7.21 18.69
N ILE A 14 4.80 -5.90 18.45
CA ILE A 14 5.06 -5.31 17.14
C ILE A 14 6.43 -4.66 17.18
N VAL A 15 7.35 -5.12 16.33
CA VAL A 15 8.70 -4.58 16.23
C VAL A 15 8.76 -3.65 15.02
N GLY A 16 8.78 -2.34 15.25
CA GLY A 16 8.74 -1.29 14.24
C GLY A 16 7.44 -0.47 14.29
N SER A 17 7.56 0.83 14.02
CA SER A 17 6.44 1.80 14.07
C SER A 17 6.18 2.52 12.74
N GLY A 18 6.81 2.06 11.65
CA GLY A 18 6.52 2.56 10.30
C GLY A 18 5.12 2.11 9.81
N PRO A 19 4.79 2.29 8.52
CA PRO A 19 3.44 2.05 8.01
C PRO A 19 2.83 0.68 8.37
N ALA A 20 3.58 -0.42 8.25
CA ALA A 20 3.10 -1.75 8.64
C ALA A 20 2.82 -1.85 10.16
N GLY A 21 3.80 -1.47 10.99
CA GLY A 21 3.69 -1.59 12.44
C GLY A 21 2.63 -0.67 13.04
N GLY A 22 2.55 0.57 12.55
CA GLY A 22 1.51 1.52 12.94
C GLY A 22 0.12 1.04 12.54
N ALA A 23 -0.07 0.55 11.31
CA ALA A 23 -1.35 0.01 10.87
C ALA A 23 -1.75 -1.24 11.66
N ALA A 24 -0.80 -2.13 11.97
CA ALA A 24 -1.04 -3.29 12.82
C ALA A 24 -1.49 -2.88 14.21
N ALA A 25 -0.81 -1.91 14.83
CA ALA A 25 -1.18 -1.38 16.14
C ALA A 25 -2.59 -0.77 16.12
N LEU A 26 -2.90 0.06 15.12
CA LEU A 26 -4.22 0.68 14.99
C LEU A 26 -5.34 -0.36 14.80
N ALA A 27 -5.12 -1.34 13.93
CA ALA A 27 -6.09 -2.41 13.69
C ALA A 27 -6.28 -3.28 14.94
N LEU A 28 -5.21 -3.72 15.60
CA LEU A 28 -5.28 -4.53 16.82
C LEU A 28 -5.92 -3.77 17.99
N ALA A 29 -5.63 -2.47 18.15
CA ALA A 29 -6.28 -1.61 19.14
C ALA A 29 -7.79 -1.51 18.88
N THR A 30 -8.19 -1.30 17.63
CA THR A 30 -9.59 -1.25 17.21
C THR A 30 -10.32 -2.57 17.49
N LEU A 31 -9.61 -3.69 17.39
CA LEU A 31 -10.12 -5.03 17.68
C LEU A 31 -10.04 -5.40 19.17
N GLY A 32 -9.49 -4.54 20.03
CA GLY A 32 -9.35 -4.78 21.47
C GLY A 32 -8.35 -5.87 21.83
N VAL A 33 -7.27 -6.05 21.03
CA VAL A 33 -6.19 -7.00 21.34
C VAL A 33 -5.09 -6.29 22.15
N ASP A 34 -4.63 -6.90 23.24
CA ASP A 34 -3.48 -6.36 23.98
C ASP A 34 -2.19 -6.50 23.17
N HIS A 35 -1.50 -5.38 22.98
CA HIS A 35 -0.27 -5.37 22.21
C HIS A 35 0.70 -4.29 22.68
N LEU A 36 1.97 -4.49 22.34
CA LEU A 36 3.05 -3.56 22.58
C LEU A 36 3.78 -3.27 21.27
N VAL A 37 3.98 -1.98 20.95
CA VAL A 37 4.81 -1.54 19.83
C VAL A 37 6.17 -1.12 20.35
N LEU A 38 7.23 -1.62 19.72
CA LEU A 38 8.61 -1.22 19.97
C LEU A 38 9.15 -0.45 18.77
N THR A 39 9.83 0.65 19.02
CA THR A 39 10.62 1.33 17.99
C THR A 39 11.91 1.85 18.57
N LYS A 40 13.02 1.62 17.86
CA LYS A 40 14.34 2.07 18.30
C LYS A 40 14.51 3.58 18.17
N TYR A 41 13.65 4.26 17.41
CA TYR A 41 13.73 5.71 17.22
C TYR A 41 12.97 6.43 18.33
N ARG A 42 13.33 7.69 18.61
CA ARG A 42 12.63 8.57 19.56
C ARG A 42 11.39 9.27 18.99
N TRP A 43 11.11 9.05 17.71
CA TRP A 43 10.08 9.71 16.92
C TRP A 43 9.59 8.80 15.79
N THR A 44 8.44 9.13 15.20
CA THR A 44 8.00 8.63 13.89
C THR A 44 8.91 9.14 12.76
N ALA A 45 8.62 8.82 11.50
CA ALA A 45 9.37 9.30 10.35
C ALA A 45 9.66 10.81 10.42
N ASN A 46 10.94 11.14 10.32
CA ASN A 46 11.45 12.52 10.33
C ASN A 46 11.88 13.00 8.93
N THR A 47 11.61 12.20 7.89
CA THR A 47 11.83 12.55 6.48
C THR A 47 10.63 12.09 5.64
N PRO A 48 10.32 12.75 4.50
CA PRO A 48 9.05 12.54 3.80
C PRO A 48 8.74 11.10 3.34
N ARG A 49 9.76 10.32 2.93
CA ARG A 49 9.68 8.90 2.51
C ARG A 49 8.49 8.63 1.56
N ALA A 50 7.79 7.51 1.68
CA ALA A 50 6.62 7.20 0.83
C ALA A 50 5.50 8.24 1.01
N HIS A 51 4.66 8.42 -0.02
CA HIS A 51 3.74 9.56 -0.05
C HIS A 51 2.44 9.33 -0.82
N ILE A 52 2.50 8.60 -1.93
CA ILE A 52 1.28 8.18 -2.64
C ILE A 52 0.51 7.19 -1.76
N THR A 53 -0.70 7.58 -1.37
CA THR A 53 -1.66 6.72 -0.68
C THR A 53 -2.76 6.35 -1.67
N ASN A 54 -2.86 5.08 -2.05
CA ASN A 54 -3.81 4.61 -3.04
C ASN A 54 -5.21 4.35 -2.43
N GLN A 55 -6.19 4.06 -3.29
CA GLN A 55 -7.58 3.83 -2.86
C GLN A 55 -7.68 2.71 -1.83
N ARG A 56 -6.91 1.63 -1.99
CA ARG A 56 -6.98 0.50 -1.06
C ARG A 56 -6.55 0.88 0.36
N THR A 57 -5.51 1.70 0.48
CA THR A 57 -5.08 2.20 1.79
C THR A 57 -6.07 3.20 2.37
N MET A 58 -6.65 4.08 1.54
CA MET A 58 -7.70 5.01 1.98
C MET A 58 -8.96 4.28 2.44
N GLU A 59 -9.33 3.15 1.82
CA GLU A 59 -10.41 2.27 2.29
C GLU A 59 -10.12 1.69 3.67
N ILE A 60 -8.88 1.26 3.92
CA ILE A 60 -8.46 0.76 5.23
C ILE A 60 -8.53 1.88 6.27
N PHE A 61 -8.10 3.10 5.93
CA PHE A 61 -8.22 4.25 6.81
C PHE A 61 -9.66 4.66 7.06
N ARG A 62 -10.55 4.48 6.08
CA ARG A 62 -11.99 4.67 6.24
C ARG A 62 -12.59 3.66 7.20
N ASP A 63 -12.28 2.38 7.03
CA ASP A 63 -12.70 1.31 7.95
C ASP A 63 -12.18 1.53 9.38
N LEU A 64 -10.91 1.93 9.50
CA LEU A 64 -10.29 2.25 10.79
C LEU A 64 -10.69 3.63 11.33
N GLY A 65 -11.52 4.40 10.63
CA GLY A 65 -12.08 5.68 11.09
C GLY A 65 -11.09 6.85 11.15
N ILE A 66 -10.04 6.85 10.31
CA ILE A 66 -9.03 7.92 10.25
C ILE A 66 -8.92 8.61 8.87
N GLU A 67 -9.79 8.25 7.91
CA GLU A 67 -9.79 8.79 6.55
C GLU A 67 -9.78 10.33 6.51
N GLU A 68 -10.63 10.97 7.31
CA GLU A 68 -10.78 12.43 7.28
C GLU A 68 -9.53 13.15 7.81
N ASP A 69 -8.92 12.65 8.89
CA ASP A 69 -7.68 13.22 9.42
C ASP A 69 -6.53 13.11 8.42
N VAL A 70 -6.47 11.99 7.68
CA VAL A 70 -5.53 11.81 6.57
C VAL A 70 -5.85 12.80 5.45
N ARG A 71 -7.11 12.93 5.02
CA ARG A 71 -7.52 13.84 3.93
C ARG A 71 -7.24 15.31 4.24
N VAL A 72 -7.44 15.75 5.49
CA VAL A 72 -7.15 17.13 5.92
C VAL A 72 -5.68 17.47 5.79
N GLN A 73 -4.78 16.51 6.04
CA GLN A 73 -3.33 16.72 5.95
C GLN A 73 -2.77 16.47 4.55
N ALA A 74 -3.43 15.62 3.75
CA ALA A 74 -2.97 15.23 2.43
C ALA A 74 -3.14 16.34 1.37
N THR A 75 -2.30 16.30 0.35
CA THR A 75 -2.57 16.99 -0.91
C THR A 75 -3.67 16.23 -1.66
N PRO A 76 -4.73 16.91 -2.13
CA PRO A 76 -5.86 16.27 -2.78
C PRO A 76 -5.52 15.75 -4.19
N HIS A 77 -6.23 14.69 -4.59
CA HIS A 77 -6.10 13.98 -5.87
C HIS A 77 -5.91 14.87 -7.11
N HIS A 78 -6.72 15.93 -7.24
CA HIS A 78 -6.70 16.82 -8.41
C HIS A 78 -5.40 17.62 -8.59
N LEU A 79 -4.57 17.76 -7.55
CA LEU A 79 -3.26 18.43 -7.62
C LEU A 79 -2.11 17.46 -7.93
N MET A 80 -2.38 16.16 -8.02
CA MET A 80 -1.32 15.15 -8.13
C MET A 80 -0.92 14.82 -9.56
N GLY A 81 -1.88 14.93 -10.50
CA GLY A 81 -1.91 14.09 -11.69
C GLY A 81 -1.21 14.57 -12.95
N GLN A 82 -0.57 15.74 -12.99
CA GLN A 82 0.08 16.23 -14.23
C GLN A 82 1.55 15.78 -14.33
N THR A 83 1.88 14.50 -14.15
CA THR A 83 3.28 14.03 -14.14
C THR A 83 4.07 14.56 -15.35
N VAL A 84 5.03 15.44 -15.08
CA VAL A 84 5.75 16.21 -16.11
C VAL A 84 7.09 15.55 -16.40
N PHE A 85 7.47 15.49 -17.68
CA PHE A 85 8.80 15.14 -18.14
C PHE A 85 9.42 16.37 -18.80
N CYS A 86 10.54 16.85 -18.30
CA CYS A 86 11.19 18.08 -18.77
C CYS A 86 12.70 18.01 -18.62
N THR A 87 13.43 18.94 -19.24
CA THR A 87 14.90 19.01 -19.07
C THR A 87 15.30 19.73 -17.78
N SER A 88 14.47 20.63 -17.28
CA SER A 88 14.50 21.30 -15.98
C SER A 88 13.13 21.92 -15.74
N LEU A 89 12.82 22.42 -14.54
CA LEU A 89 11.52 23.08 -14.31
C LEU A 89 11.30 24.32 -15.18
N THR A 90 12.34 25.12 -15.40
CA THR A 90 12.32 26.26 -16.34
C THR A 90 12.58 25.87 -17.79
N GLY A 91 12.97 24.62 -18.03
CA GLY A 91 13.43 24.12 -19.31
C GLY A 91 12.31 23.60 -20.22
N ASP A 92 12.74 22.85 -21.22
CA ASP A 92 11.88 22.32 -22.26
C ASP A 92 11.03 21.15 -21.73
N GLU A 93 9.72 21.23 -21.96
CA GLU A 93 8.79 20.18 -21.57
C GLU A 93 8.71 19.12 -22.67
N LEU A 94 9.13 17.90 -22.34
CA LEU A 94 9.17 16.76 -23.25
C LEU A 94 7.79 16.13 -23.41
N GLY A 95 6.96 16.21 -22.36
CA GLY A 95 5.57 15.79 -22.35
C GLY A 95 5.02 15.61 -20.95
N ARG A 96 3.75 15.23 -20.86
CA ARG A 96 3.05 14.92 -19.61
C ARG A 96 2.30 13.62 -19.70
N VAL A 97 2.17 12.95 -18.57
CA VAL A 97 1.28 11.81 -18.36
C VAL A 97 0.25 12.21 -17.31
N ARG A 98 -1.04 11.98 -17.61
CA ARG A 98 -2.09 12.17 -16.62
C ARG A 98 -2.16 10.94 -15.72
N ALA A 99 -1.78 11.12 -14.48
CA ALA A 99 -1.47 10.06 -13.55
C ALA A 99 -2.53 9.91 -12.45
N TRP A 100 -2.52 8.76 -11.79
CA TRP A 100 -3.43 8.35 -10.71
C TRP A 100 -4.91 8.52 -11.08
N GLY A 101 -5.30 8.25 -12.33
CA GLY A 101 -6.70 8.34 -12.74
C GLY A 101 -7.22 9.74 -13.05
N THR A 102 -6.37 10.76 -13.11
CA THR A 102 -6.79 12.15 -13.45
C THR A 102 -7.08 12.37 -14.94
N HIS A 103 -6.86 11.36 -15.80
CA HIS A 103 -7.30 11.42 -17.19
C HIS A 103 -8.80 11.18 -17.28
N PRO A 104 -9.59 11.99 -18.03
CA PRO A 104 -11.05 11.78 -18.14
C PRO A 104 -11.46 10.37 -18.61
N ALA A 105 -10.64 9.74 -19.47
CA ALA A 105 -10.86 8.35 -19.90
C ALA A 105 -10.56 7.28 -18.83
N ARG A 106 -9.98 7.67 -17.70
CA ARG A 106 -9.61 6.81 -16.56
C ARG A 106 -10.32 7.20 -15.27
N GLU A 107 -10.71 8.46 -15.13
CA GLU A 107 -11.36 9.02 -13.93
C GLU A 107 -12.59 8.21 -13.52
N SER A 108 -13.43 7.80 -14.50
CA SER A 108 -14.58 6.95 -14.21
C SER A 108 -14.18 5.59 -13.64
N ASP A 109 -13.10 4.96 -14.14
CA ASP A 109 -12.63 3.68 -13.61
C ASP A 109 -12.27 3.83 -12.11
N TYR A 110 -11.59 4.92 -11.74
CA TYR A 110 -11.18 5.18 -10.35
C TYR A 110 -12.37 5.51 -9.45
N VAL A 111 -13.27 6.40 -9.89
CA VAL A 111 -14.45 6.80 -9.11
C VAL A 111 -15.42 5.63 -8.90
N GLN A 112 -15.57 4.73 -9.88
CA GLN A 112 -16.44 3.56 -9.74
C GLN A 112 -15.81 2.46 -8.87
N ALA A 113 -14.48 2.39 -8.76
CA ALA A 113 -13.83 1.29 -8.08
C ALA A 113 -13.87 1.38 -6.55
N SER A 114 -13.99 2.58 -5.98
CA SER A 114 -13.85 2.82 -4.54
C SER A 114 -14.61 4.09 -4.10
N PRO A 115 -15.10 4.16 -2.84
CA PRO A 115 -15.70 5.38 -2.30
C PRO A 115 -14.70 6.52 -2.07
N VAL A 116 -13.40 6.24 -2.21
CA VAL A 116 -12.30 7.17 -1.93
C VAL A 116 -11.33 7.22 -3.11
N LEU A 117 -10.61 8.33 -3.26
CA LEU A 117 -9.58 8.52 -4.27
C LEU A 117 -8.19 8.50 -3.64
N ASN A 118 -7.16 8.36 -4.47
CA ASN A 118 -5.76 8.48 -4.06
C ASN A 118 -5.49 9.89 -3.50
N CYS A 119 -4.54 9.99 -2.57
CA CYS A 119 -4.02 11.26 -2.08
C CYS A 119 -2.50 11.21 -1.91
N ASP A 120 -1.89 12.38 -1.73
CA ASP A 120 -0.47 12.49 -1.45
C ASP A 120 -0.25 12.98 -0.02
N ILE A 121 0.30 12.12 0.83
CA ILE A 121 0.62 12.43 2.22
C ILE A 121 1.97 11.81 2.60
N PRO A 122 3.02 12.61 2.87
CA PRO A 122 4.31 12.08 3.30
C PRO A 122 4.22 11.35 4.65
N GLN A 123 5.10 10.38 4.89
CA GLN A 123 5.14 9.61 6.15
C GLN A 123 5.34 10.49 7.38
N THR A 124 5.99 11.66 7.26
CA THR A 124 6.12 12.65 8.34
C THR A 124 4.78 13.14 8.87
N LEU A 125 3.74 13.14 8.05
CA LEU A 125 2.39 13.52 8.42
C LEU A 125 1.51 12.29 8.69
N LEU A 126 1.68 11.23 7.90
CA LEU A 126 0.84 10.03 8.02
C LEU A 126 1.15 9.20 9.29
N GLU A 127 2.42 8.94 9.59
CA GLU A 127 2.78 8.08 10.74
C GLU A 127 2.27 8.63 12.08
N PRO A 128 2.39 9.94 12.38
CA PRO A 128 1.79 10.51 13.60
C PRO A 128 0.27 10.32 13.70
N ILE A 129 -0.47 10.38 12.58
CA ILE A 129 -1.91 10.15 12.58
C ILE A 129 -2.19 8.70 12.98
N ILE A 130 -1.54 7.74 12.32
CA ILE A 130 -1.75 6.31 12.59
C ILE A 130 -1.37 5.98 14.04
N ILE A 131 -0.19 6.40 14.49
CA ILE A 131 0.33 6.13 15.83
C ILE A 131 -0.49 6.84 16.90
N GLY A 132 -0.91 8.08 16.66
CA GLY A 132 -1.77 8.84 17.57
C GLY A 132 -3.12 8.17 17.78
N HIS A 133 -3.76 7.72 16.69
CA HIS A 133 -5.02 6.97 16.78
C HIS A 133 -4.86 5.62 17.47
N ALA A 134 -3.78 4.88 17.17
CA ALA A 134 -3.49 3.62 17.84
C ALA A 134 -3.34 3.81 19.36
N ALA A 135 -2.53 4.79 19.77
CA ALA A 135 -2.34 5.13 21.18
C ALA A 135 -3.64 5.56 21.87
N SER A 136 -4.48 6.37 21.20
CA SER A 136 -5.78 6.81 21.73
C SER A 136 -6.77 5.64 21.97
N ARG A 137 -6.56 4.51 21.29
CA ARG A 137 -7.37 3.29 21.39
C ARG A 137 -6.75 2.21 22.29
N GLY A 138 -5.66 2.54 22.99
CA GLY A 138 -5.05 1.68 24.00
C GLY A 138 -3.77 0.97 23.57
N SER A 139 -3.20 1.25 22.39
CA SER A 139 -1.88 0.72 22.03
C SER A 139 -0.82 1.19 23.02
N ARG A 140 -0.05 0.26 23.59
CA ARG A 140 1.17 0.58 24.33
C ARG A 140 2.31 0.76 23.34
N ILE A 141 2.98 1.92 23.37
CA ILE A 141 4.03 2.25 22.41
C ILE A 141 5.28 2.67 23.18
N ARG A 142 6.40 1.97 22.93
CA ARG A 142 7.70 2.26 23.52
C ARG A 142 8.66 2.71 22.42
N PHE A 143 8.91 4.02 22.39
CA PHE A 143 10.01 4.61 21.64
C PHE A 143 11.35 4.31 22.32
N ASP A 144 12.45 4.61 21.63
CA ASP A 144 13.82 4.37 22.10
C ASP A 144 14.06 2.93 22.60
N THR A 145 13.33 1.96 22.08
CA THR A 145 13.44 0.55 22.47
C THR A 145 13.85 -0.30 21.28
N GLU A 146 15.05 -0.85 21.35
CA GLU A 146 15.67 -1.65 20.28
C GLU A 146 15.42 -3.14 20.49
N TYR A 147 14.92 -3.80 19.46
CA TYR A 147 14.88 -5.26 19.38
C TYR A 147 16.29 -5.84 19.25
N LEU A 148 16.63 -6.86 20.06
CA LEU A 148 17.96 -7.48 20.05
C LEU A 148 17.98 -8.91 19.53
N ARG A 149 17.02 -9.75 19.91
CA ARG A 149 16.86 -11.15 19.45
C ARG A 149 15.56 -11.73 20.00
N LEU A 150 15.15 -12.87 19.46
CA LEU A 150 14.02 -13.64 19.96
C LEU A 150 14.34 -15.13 20.10
N THR A 151 13.56 -15.81 20.92
CA THR A 151 13.41 -17.27 20.94
C THR A 151 11.92 -17.59 21.07
N GLN A 152 11.46 -18.68 20.47
CA GLN A 152 10.05 -19.08 20.55
C GLN A 152 9.88 -20.53 20.97
N ASP A 153 8.75 -20.84 21.59
CA ASP A 153 8.33 -22.18 21.99
C ASP A 153 6.88 -22.43 21.56
N ALA A 154 6.26 -23.49 22.10
CA ALA A 154 4.90 -23.87 21.75
C ALA A 154 3.85 -22.84 22.16
N ASP A 155 4.12 -21.99 23.16
CA ASP A 155 3.13 -21.12 23.80
C ASP A 155 3.38 -19.62 23.53
N GLY A 156 4.56 -19.24 23.04
CA GLY A 156 4.87 -17.85 22.76
C GLY A 156 6.30 -17.58 22.28
N VAL A 157 6.67 -16.31 22.34
CA VAL A 157 7.94 -15.76 21.89
C VAL A 157 8.52 -14.87 22.99
N ASP A 158 9.74 -15.16 23.42
CA ASP A 158 10.54 -14.32 24.28
C ASP A 158 11.40 -13.39 23.43
N VAL A 159 11.22 -12.09 23.60
CA VAL A 159 11.92 -11.06 22.84
C VAL A 159 12.79 -10.24 23.77
N ARG A 160 14.11 -10.26 23.51
CA ARG A 160 15.08 -9.44 24.21
C ARG A 160 15.12 -8.05 23.61
N VAL A 161 14.99 -7.03 24.44
CA VAL A 161 14.97 -5.63 24.03
C VAL A 161 15.96 -4.80 24.85
N ARG A 162 16.40 -3.68 24.29
CA ARG A 162 17.24 -2.68 24.95
C ARG A 162 16.55 -1.33 24.97
N ASP A 163 16.39 -0.76 26.15
CA ASP A 163 16.08 0.65 26.31
C ASP A 163 17.33 1.46 25.96
N ARG A 164 17.23 2.31 24.94
CA ARG A 164 18.34 3.13 24.42
C ARG A 164 18.61 4.37 25.27
N ILE A 165 17.70 4.74 26.17
CA ILE A 165 17.86 5.83 27.13
C ILE A 165 18.69 5.34 28.33
N THR A 166 18.31 4.19 28.90
CA THR A 166 18.95 3.68 30.13
C THR A 166 20.07 2.67 29.85
N GLY A 167 20.09 2.06 28.67
CA GLY A 167 20.97 0.94 28.33
C GLY A 167 20.52 -0.40 28.93
N ALA A 168 19.44 -0.41 29.70
CA ALA A 168 18.93 -1.61 30.34
C ALA A 168 18.36 -2.57 29.29
N GLU A 169 18.63 -3.87 29.48
CA GLU A 169 18.04 -4.92 28.68
C GLU A 169 16.98 -5.69 29.48
N SER A 170 15.82 -5.89 28.86
CA SER A 170 14.67 -6.60 29.45
C SER A 170 14.11 -7.62 28.46
N THR A 171 13.25 -8.50 28.95
CA THR A 171 12.56 -9.50 28.12
C THR A 171 11.06 -9.23 28.08
N VAL A 172 10.49 -9.23 26.87
CA VAL A 172 9.05 -9.18 26.64
C VAL A 172 8.58 -10.56 26.16
N ARG A 173 7.62 -11.16 26.88
CA ARG A 173 6.94 -12.38 26.46
C ARG A 173 5.70 -12.01 25.66
N ALA A 174 5.56 -12.55 24.45
CA ALA A 174 4.40 -12.34 23.60
C ALA A 174 3.83 -13.66 23.08
N ARG A 175 2.51 -13.76 22.85
CA ARG A 175 1.95 -14.94 22.17
C ARG A 175 2.34 -14.96 20.68
N TYR A 176 2.34 -13.79 20.04
CA TYR A 176 2.77 -13.62 18.66
C TYR A 176 3.64 -12.38 18.48
N VAL A 177 4.48 -12.37 17.45
CA VAL A 177 5.32 -11.21 17.08
C VAL A 177 5.04 -10.79 15.64
N ILE A 178 4.91 -9.49 15.41
CA ILE A 178 4.89 -8.87 14.08
C ILE A 178 6.22 -8.13 13.86
N GLY A 179 7.09 -8.69 13.00
CA GLY A 179 8.30 -8.04 12.49
C GLY A 179 7.97 -7.03 11.40
N ALA A 180 7.87 -5.76 11.77
CA ALA A 180 7.63 -4.61 10.91
C ALA A 180 8.83 -3.63 10.95
N ASP A 181 10.04 -4.17 11.08
CA ASP A 181 11.29 -3.46 11.40
C ASP A 181 12.09 -3.01 10.16
N GLY A 182 11.48 -3.13 8.98
CA GLY A 182 11.93 -2.47 7.75
C GLY A 182 12.86 -3.30 6.86
N GLY A 183 13.43 -2.65 5.84
CA GLY A 183 14.20 -3.29 4.76
C GLY A 183 15.49 -4.03 5.16
N ARG A 184 15.91 -3.94 6.43
CA ARG A 184 17.01 -4.73 7.02
C ARG A 184 16.51 -5.44 8.28
N SER A 185 15.35 -6.07 8.14
CA SER A 185 14.64 -6.72 9.23
C SER A 185 15.53 -7.75 9.92
N LYS A 186 15.78 -7.51 11.21
CA LYS A 186 16.47 -8.46 12.07
C LYS A 186 15.52 -9.56 12.53
N VAL A 187 14.22 -9.25 12.66
CA VAL A 187 13.21 -10.26 12.99
C VAL A 187 13.13 -11.33 11.90
N ALA A 188 13.11 -10.93 10.62
CA ALA A 188 13.11 -11.85 9.49
C ALA A 188 14.37 -12.72 9.43
N ASP A 189 15.53 -12.15 9.76
CA ASP A 189 16.82 -12.86 9.84
C ASP A 189 16.85 -13.88 10.98
N ASP A 190 16.43 -13.49 12.19
CA ASP A 190 16.44 -14.34 13.39
C ASP A 190 15.53 -15.58 13.24
N ILE A 191 14.46 -15.48 12.45
CA ILE A 191 13.58 -16.62 12.16
C ILE A 191 13.92 -17.34 10.85
N GLY A 192 14.97 -16.89 10.14
CA GLY A 192 15.48 -17.52 8.93
C GLY A 192 14.52 -17.46 7.74
N LEU A 193 13.81 -16.35 7.53
CA LEU A 193 12.93 -16.22 6.37
C LEU A 193 13.74 -16.32 5.06
N PRO A 194 13.31 -17.15 4.10
CA PRO A 194 13.94 -17.25 2.79
C PRO A 194 13.57 -16.04 1.92
N PHE A 195 14.54 -15.53 1.16
CA PHE A 195 14.34 -14.43 0.22
C PHE A 195 14.86 -14.77 -1.18
N GLU A 196 14.19 -14.24 -2.18
CA GLU A 196 14.64 -14.22 -3.57
C GLU A 196 14.97 -12.79 -4.01
N GLY A 197 15.97 -12.64 -4.88
CA GLY A 197 16.36 -11.36 -5.45
C GLY A 197 17.67 -10.79 -4.90
N ARG A 198 17.86 -9.48 -5.00
CA ARG A 198 19.11 -8.77 -4.63
C ARG A 198 18.83 -7.43 -3.95
N MET A 199 19.65 -7.08 -2.97
CA MET A 199 19.69 -5.75 -2.36
C MET A 199 20.67 -4.85 -3.13
N ASP A 200 20.52 -3.54 -2.94
CA ASP A 200 21.48 -2.50 -3.33
C ASP A 200 21.91 -2.59 -4.81
N ILE A 201 20.92 -2.63 -5.71
CA ILE A 201 21.09 -2.73 -7.17
C ILE A 201 21.54 -1.39 -7.77
N ALA A 202 21.08 -0.27 -7.20
CA ALA A 202 21.45 1.08 -7.62
C ALA A 202 21.45 2.03 -6.41
N GLY A 203 22.32 3.03 -6.43
CA GLY A 203 22.39 4.07 -5.41
C GLY A 203 21.50 5.26 -5.76
N SER A 204 20.79 5.79 -4.77
CA SER A 204 19.93 6.96 -4.88
C SER A 204 20.24 7.93 -3.73
N MET A 205 20.19 9.23 -4.01
CA MET A 205 20.24 10.30 -3.00
C MET A 205 18.91 11.02 -2.93
N ASN A 206 18.55 11.46 -1.72
CA ASN A 206 17.47 12.40 -1.50
C ASN A 206 18.04 13.73 -1.01
N ILE A 207 17.49 14.84 -1.53
CA ILE A 207 17.74 16.19 -1.02
C ILE A 207 16.39 16.81 -0.70
N VAL A 208 16.12 17.08 0.58
CA VAL A 208 14.91 17.79 1.02
C VAL A 208 15.23 19.27 1.09
N PHE A 209 14.41 20.11 0.46
CA PHE A 209 14.64 21.55 0.40
C PHE A 209 13.33 22.35 0.43
N HIS A 210 13.44 23.61 0.84
CA HIS A 210 12.36 24.59 0.71
C HIS A 210 12.68 25.59 -0.40
N ALA A 211 11.71 25.86 -1.26
CA ALA A 211 11.74 26.90 -2.28
C ALA A 211 10.31 27.14 -2.77
N ASP A 212 9.91 28.41 -2.93
CA ASP A 212 8.63 28.73 -3.58
C ASP A 212 8.76 28.59 -5.09
N LEU A 213 8.21 27.49 -5.62
CA LEU A 213 8.22 27.20 -7.05
C LEU A 213 6.85 27.41 -7.70
N SER A 214 5.87 27.99 -6.99
CA SER A 214 4.48 28.16 -7.45
C SER A 214 4.39 28.71 -8.88
N HIS A 215 5.16 29.76 -9.18
CA HIS A 215 5.26 30.39 -10.50
C HIS A 215 5.68 29.44 -11.65
N LEU A 216 6.33 28.31 -11.35
CA LEU A 216 6.76 27.30 -12.32
C LEU A 216 5.81 26.11 -12.45
N VAL A 217 4.98 25.85 -11.43
CA VAL A 217 4.27 24.57 -11.30
C VAL A 217 2.76 24.67 -11.11
N GLU A 218 2.22 25.79 -10.61
CA GLU A 218 0.79 25.90 -10.27
C GLU A 218 -0.13 25.68 -11.49
N HIS A 219 0.32 26.08 -12.68
CA HIS A 219 -0.40 25.87 -13.94
C HIS A 219 -0.32 24.43 -14.48
N ARG A 220 0.44 23.54 -13.83
CA ARG A 220 0.67 22.13 -14.20
C ARG A 220 0.87 21.25 -12.97
N PRO A 221 -0.12 21.21 -12.05
CA PRO A 221 0.06 20.65 -10.72
C PRO A 221 0.35 19.15 -10.76
N SER A 222 1.49 18.76 -10.18
CA SER A 222 1.97 17.39 -10.14
C SER A 222 2.69 17.11 -8.83
N VAL A 223 2.62 15.85 -8.37
CA VAL A 223 3.49 15.36 -7.30
C VAL A 223 4.89 15.00 -7.79
N LEU A 224 5.06 14.72 -9.09
CA LEU A 224 6.32 14.30 -9.71
C LEU A 224 6.67 15.14 -10.95
N TYR A 225 7.86 15.73 -10.95
CA TYR A 225 8.49 16.36 -12.11
C TYR A 225 9.76 15.60 -12.45
N TRP A 226 9.70 14.80 -13.49
CA TRP A 226 10.83 13.99 -13.98
C TRP A 226 11.74 14.87 -14.84
N ILE A 227 12.99 14.96 -14.43
CA ILE A 227 14.00 15.86 -14.99
C ILE A 227 15.04 15.04 -15.73
N LEU A 228 15.15 15.30 -17.04
CA LEU A 228 16.12 14.69 -17.94
C LEU A 228 17.34 15.60 -18.08
N GLN A 229 18.41 15.25 -17.39
CA GLN A 229 19.69 15.97 -17.38
C GLN A 229 20.85 14.98 -17.61
N PRO A 230 22.02 15.43 -18.11
CA PRO A 230 23.19 14.57 -18.26
C PRO A 230 23.56 13.89 -16.93
N GLY A 231 23.78 12.58 -16.96
CA GLY A 231 24.05 11.77 -15.77
C GLY A 231 22.80 11.30 -15.00
N ALA A 232 21.59 11.66 -15.44
CA ALA A 232 20.34 11.18 -14.83
C ALA A 232 20.05 9.69 -15.05
N ASP A 233 20.82 9.03 -15.93
CA ASP A 233 20.79 7.58 -16.20
C ASP A 233 21.76 6.76 -15.32
N VAL A 234 22.59 7.42 -14.53
CA VAL A 234 23.56 6.75 -13.63
C VAL A 234 22.89 6.41 -12.30
N GLY A 235 22.59 5.13 -12.09
CA GLY A 235 21.93 4.66 -10.86
C GLY A 235 20.52 5.22 -10.69
N GLY A 236 20.09 5.45 -9.44
CA GLY A 236 18.84 6.15 -9.16
C GLY A 236 17.57 5.36 -9.48
N ILE A 237 16.48 6.10 -9.74
CA ILE A 237 15.14 5.55 -10.02
C ILE A 237 14.74 5.68 -11.50
N GLY A 238 15.74 5.79 -12.39
CA GLY A 238 15.57 5.88 -13.85
C GLY A 238 15.75 7.29 -14.43
N LEU A 239 15.30 8.33 -13.72
CA LEU A 239 15.51 9.74 -14.06
C LEU A 239 15.67 10.59 -12.79
N GLY A 240 16.23 11.79 -12.93
CA GLY A 240 16.16 12.81 -11.89
C GLY A 240 14.71 13.17 -11.60
N LEU A 241 14.39 13.46 -10.35
CA LEU A 241 13.02 13.75 -9.92
C LEU A 241 13.03 14.95 -8.98
N ILE A 242 12.16 15.92 -9.22
CA ILE A 242 11.69 16.87 -8.21
C ILE A 242 10.29 16.42 -7.80
N ARG A 243 10.16 16.03 -6.54
CA ARG A 243 8.92 15.58 -5.92
C ARG A 243 8.38 16.69 -5.01
N MET A 244 7.09 16.98 -5.13
CA MET A 244 6.39 17.85 -4.19
C MET A 244 6.18 17.12 -2.84
N VAL A 245 6.49 17.81 -1.74
CA VAL A 245 6.17 17.37 -0.37
C VAL A 245 5.02 18.21 0.18
N ARG A 246 5.07 19.54 -0.02
CA ARG A 246 3.96 20.47 0.23
C ARG A 246 3.79 21.44 -0.95
N PRO A 247 2.57 21.63 -1.48
CA PRO A 247 2.34 22.57 -2.57
C PRO A 247 2.57 24.02 -2.11
N TRP A 248 3.40 24.83 -2.76
CA TRP A 248 4.46 24.53 -3.74
C TRP A 248 5.82 24.99 -3.18
N ASN A 249 6.05 24.70 -1.90
CA ASN A 249 7.12 25.29 -1.11
C ASN A 249 8.08 24.28 -0.45
N GLU A 250 7.69 23.01 -0.33
CA GLU A 250 8.51 21.94 0.23
C GLU A 250 8.67 20.81 -0.78
N TRP A 251 9.92 20.40 -0.99
CA TRP A 251 10.30 19.56 -2.11
C TRP A 251 11.34 18.51 -1.70
N LEU A 252 11.40 17.43 -2.47
CA LEU A 252 12.39 16.38 -2.36
C LEU A 252 12.95 16.08 -3.75
N ILE A 253 14.26 16.10 -3.91
CA ILE A 253 14.93 15.58 -5.11
C ILE A 253 15.27 14.12 -4.89
N VAL A 254 15.09 13.29 -5.93
CA VAL A 254 15.73 11.98 -6.05
C VAL A 254 16.71 12.03 -7.21
N TRP A 255 17.96 11.64 -6.96
CA TRP A 255 19.02 11.60 -7.96
C TRP A 255 19.87 10.33 -7.81
N GLY A 256 20.31 9.75 -8.92
CA GLY A 256 21.09 8.53 -8.92
C GLY A 256 22.59 8.74 -8.69
N TYR A 257 23.28 7.72 -8.17
CA TYR A 257 24.73 7.66 -8.19
C TYR A 257 25.21 6.24 -8.48
N ASP A 258 26.43 6.12 -9.00
CA ASP A 258 27.06 4.82 -9.25
C ASP A 258 27.42 4.15 -7.92
N ILE A 259 26.73 3.05 -7.62
CA ILE A 259 26.94 2.30 -6.37
C ILE A 259 28.28 1.55 -6.34
N ALA A 260 28.94 1.38 -7.49
CA ALA A 260 30.28 0.80 -7.56
C ALA A 260 31.38 1.80 -7.17
N GLN A 261 31.05 3.10 -7.08
CA GLN A 261 31.95 4.15 -6.62
C GLN A 261 31.73 4.44 -5.13
N PRO A 262 32.68 5.12 -4.46
CA PRO A 262 32.46 5.63 -3.11
C PRO A 262 31.17 6.46 -3.05
N PRO A 263 30.35 6.30 -1.99
CA PRO A 263 29.14 7.10 -1.83
C PRO A 263 29.46 8.60 -1.90
N PRO A 264 28.66 9.41 -2.63
CA PRO A 264 28.94 10.84 -2.77
C PRO A 264 28.79 11.56 -1.43
N GLU A 265 29.76 12.42 -1.12
CA GLU A 265 29.61 13.42 -0.06
C GLU A 265 28.82 14.60 -0.64
N VAL A 266 27.62 14.84 -0.11
CA VAL A 266 26.73 15.92 -0.55
C VAL A 266 26.58 16.90 0.60
N ASP A 267 27.43 17.93 0.60
CA ASP A 267 27.30 19.10 1.46
C ASP A 267 26.19 20.05 0.95
N ASP A 268 25.88 21.08 1.74
CA ASP A 268 24.81 22.02 1.41
C ASP A 268 25.08 22.79 0.11
N GLU A 269 26.34 23.06 -0.23
CA GLU A 269 26.70 23.77 -1.46
C GLU A 269 26.49 22.87 -2.69
N ALA A 270 26.93 21.61 -2.63
CA ALA A 270 26.67 20.61 -3.65
C ALA A 270 25.17 20.33 -3.82
N ALA A 271 24.44 20.20 -2.71
CA ALA A 271 22.99 20.02 -2.71
C ALA A 271 22.28 21.20 -3.38
N THR A 272 22.69 22.43 -3.06
CA THR A 272 22.13 23.65 -3.65
C THR A 272 22.39 23.72 -5.15
N ARG A 273 23.60 23.39 -5.60
CA ARG A 273 23.92 23.31 -7.04
C ARG A 273 23.05 22.30 -7.78
N ILE A 274 22.84 21.11 -7.20
CA ILE A 274 21.94 20.09 -7.78
C ILE A 274 20.51 20.63 -7.85
N VAL A 275 20.01 21.25 -6.78
CA VAL A 275 18.66 21.86 -6.77
C VAL A 275 18.51 22.89 -7.88
N HIS A 276 19.43 23.86 -7.97
CA HIS A 276 19.41 24.90 -9.01
C HIS A 276 19.53 24.33 -10.42
N GLN A 277 20.33 23.27 -10.61
CA GLN A 277 20.43 22.58 -11.88
C GLN A 277 19.09 21.96 -12.31
N LEU A 278 18.37 21.29 -11.41
CA LEU A 278 17.09 20.65 -11.73
C LEU A 278 15.95 21.65 -11.87
N ILE A 279 15.99 22.75 -11.12
CA ILE A 279 15.10 23.89 -11.34
C ILE A 279 15.41 24.52 -12.71
N GLY A 280 16.69 24.70 -13.04
CA GLY A 280 17.16 25.44 -14.20
C GLY A 280 17.19 26.96 -13.97
N ASP A 281 17.23 27.40 -12.72
CA ASP A 281 17.33 28.79 -12.30
C ASP A 281 18.07 28.86 -10.94
N ASP A 282 19.25 29.47 -10.95
CA ASP A 282 20.11 29.62 -9.77
C ASP A 282 19.79 30.86 -8.92
N THR A 283 18.82 31.67 -9.37
CA THR A 283 18.35 32.86 -8.65
C THR A 283 17.25 32.54 -7.64
N VAL A 284 16.65 31.34 -7.71
CA VAL A 284 15.62 30.89 -6.78
C VAL A 284 16.20 30.71 -5.38
N PRO A 285 15.63 31.34 -4.33
CA PRO A 285 16.04 31.12 -2.96
C PRO A 285 15.75 29.68 -2.52
N VAL A 286 16.79 28.95 -2.11
CA VAL A 286 16.71 27.56 -1.68
C VAL A 286 17.24 27.42 -0.25
N THR A 287 16.54 26.63 0.57
CA THR A 287 17.03 26.19 1.88
C THR A 287 17.11 24.68 1.92
N ILE A 288 18.32 24.12 1.99
CA ILE A 288 18.53 22.69 2.18
C ILE A 288 18.14 22.30 3.61
N ARG A 289 17.40 21.20 3.75
CA ARG A 289 16.94 20.66 5.06
C ARG A 289 17.68 19.40 5.44
N SER A 290 17.90 18.51 4.49
CA SER A 290 18.60 17.25 4.74
C SER A 290 19.02 16.59 3.44
N THR A 291 20.13 15.85 3.49
CA THR A 291 20.57 14.93 2.44
C THR A 291 20.63 13.51 3.00
N SER A 292 20.33 12.50 2.17
CA SER A 292 20.42 11.09 2.57
C SER A 292 20.67 10.18 1.39
N LEU A 293 21.49 9.13 1.57
CA LEU A 293 21.72 8.09 0.57
C LEU A 293 20.94 6.82 0.92
N TRP A 294 20.48 6.12 -0.12
CA TRP A 294 19.77 4.85 0.02
C TRP A 294 19.96 3.97 -1.22
N GLY A 295 19.82 2.66 -1.06
CA GLY A 295 19.95 1.68 -2.14
C GLY A 295 18.60 1.16 -2.62
N ASN A 296 18.47 0.96 -3.94
CA ASN A 296 17.32 0.32 -4.56
C ASN A 296 17.43 -1.20 -4.41
N ASN A 297 16.33 -1.86 -4.06
CA ASN A 297 16.30 -3.31 -3.85
C ASN A 297 15.36 -3.98 -4.86
N LYS A 298 15.59 -5.26 -5.15
CA LYS A 298 14.64 -6.15 -5.84
C LYS A 298 14.64 -7.45 -5.08
N MET A 299 13.96 -7.48 -3.94
CA MET A 299 14.01 -8.61 -3.03
C MET A 299 12.65 -8.83 -2.37
N TYR A 300 12.22 -10.08 -2.27
CA TYR A 300 11.00 -10.46 -1.56
C TYR A 300 11.22 -11.76 -0.79
N ALA A 301 10.53 -11.91 0.33
CA ALA A 301 10.51 -13.16 1.09
C ALA A 301 9.56 -14.16 0.41
N THR A 302 9.94 -15.44 0.40
CA THR A 302 9.07 -16.53 -0.12
C THR A 302 8.28 -17.23 0.98
N ALA A 303 8.53 -16.88 2.23
CA ALA A 303 7.69 -17.18 3.39
C ALA A 303 7.60 -15.92 4.26
N TYR A 304 6.46 -15.69 4.90
CA TYR A 304 6.17 -14.48 5.69
C TYR A 304 6.14 -14.78 7.19
N ARG A 305 6.23 -16.04 7.59
CA ARG A 305 6.20 -16.44 8.99
C ARG A 305 7.07 -17.65 9.28
N ALA A 306 7.42 -17.80 10.56
CA ALA A 306 7.93 -19.04 11.11
C ALA A 306 7.42 -19.19 12.54
N GLY A 307 6.64 -20.24 12.79
CA GLY A 307 5.96 -20.44 14.08
C GLY A 307 5.04 -19.27 14.42
N ARG A 308 5.28 -18.62 15.56
CA ARG A 308 4.49 -17.52 16.13
C ARG A 308 4.97 -16.12 15.71
N VAL A 309 5.92 -16.04 14.78
CA VAL A 309 6.49 -14.77 14.29
C VAL A 309 6.08 -14.55 12.84
N PHE A 310 5.50 -13.38 12.55
CA PHE A 310 5.04 -12.94 11.24
C PHE A 310 5.79 -11.68 10.84
N CYS A 311 6.19 -11.53 9.58
CA CYS A 311 6.83 -10.31 9.08
C CYS A 311 5.93 -9.59 8.06
N ALA A 312 6.00 -8.26 8.03
CA ALA A 312 5.15 -7.41 7.20
C ALA A 312 5.89 -6.17 6.66
N GLY A 313 5.40 -5.62 5.55
CA GLY A 313 6.00 -4.44 4.93
C GLY A 313 7.41 -4.68 4.38
N ASP A 314 8.26 -3.66 4.44
CA ASP A 314 9.65 -3.72 3.94
C ASP A 314 10.50 -4.87 4.53
N ALA A 315 10.07 -5.45 5.66
CA ALA A 315 10.71 -6.67 6.18
C ALA A 315 10.69 -7.81 5.15
N VAL A 316 9.64 -7.90 4.33
CA VAL A 316 9.35 -9.01 3.41
C VAL A 316 9.21 -8.63 1.94
N HIS A 317 9.06 -7.35 1.59
CA HIS A 317 9.09 -6.89 0.19
C HIS A 317 9.88 -5.59 0.05
N ARG A 318 10.93 -5.60 -0.78
CA ARG A 318 11.90 -4.50 -0.91
C ARG A 318 12.06 -4.16 -2.38
N HIS A 319 11.64 -2.97 -2.74
CA HIS A 319 11.57 -2.51 -4.13
C HIS A 319 11.86 -1.01 -4.23
N PRO A 320 12.19 -0.49 -5.42
CA PRO A 320 12.26 0.94 -5.66
C PRO A 320 10.92 1.65 -5.42
N PRO A 321 10.92 2.99 -5.25
CA PRO A 321 9.71 3.76 -4.97
C PRO A 321 8.75 3.87 -6.15
N SER A 322 9.12 3.39 -7.34
CA SER A 322 8.24 3.33 -8.51
C SER A 322 6.88 2.70 -8.18
N ASN A 323 5.83 3.24 -8.81
CA ASN A 323 4.41 2.99 -8.52
C ASN A 323 3.91 3.43 -7.13
N GLY A 324 4.77 3.72 -6.15
CA GLY A 324 4.35 4.07 -4.79
C GLY A 324 3.73 2.91 -3.99
N LEU A 325 4.00 1.64 -4.35
CA LEU A 325 3.28 0.48 -3.81
C LEU A 325 3.69 0.05 -2.39
N GLY A 326 4.89 0.40 -1.91
CA GLY A 326 5.49 -0.21 -0.72
C GLY A 326 4.71 0.07 0.57
N SER A 327 4.48 1.35 0.88
CA SER A 327 3.71 1.73 2.08
C SER A 327 2.25 1.25 2.03
N ASN A 328 1.62 1.33 0.85
CA ASN A 328 0.26 0.84 0.64
C ASN A 328 0.15 -0.66 0.89
N THR A 329 1.11 -1.45 0.40
CA THR A 329 1.14 -2.90 0.58
C THR A 329 1.46 -3.26 2.03
N SER A 330 2.36 -2.51 2.67
CA SER A 330 2.69 -2.65 4.10
C SER A 330 1.48 -2.51 5.02
N ILE A 331 0.62 -1.51 4.76
CA ILE A 331 -0.61 -1.30 5.53
C ILE A 331 -1.62 -2.42 5.27
N GLN A 332 -1.69 -2.92 4.04
CA GLN A 332 -2.54 -4.05 3.68
C GLN A 332 -2.09 -5.38 4.30
N ASP A 333 -0.78 -5.62 4.43
CA ASP A 333 -0.24 -6.79 5.13
C ASP A 333 -0.72 -6.79 6.58
N ALA A 334 -0.57 -5.65 7.26
CA ALA A 334 -1.00 -5.47 8.64
C ALA A 334 -2.52 -5.65 8.81
N TYR A 335 -3.31 -5.06 7.92
CA TYR A 335 -4.77 -5.17 7.94
C TYR A 335 -5.27 -6.60 7.70
N ASN A 336 -4.61 -7.35 6.80
CA ASN A 336 -4.91 -8.76 6.56
C ASN A 336 -4.59 -9.64 7.78
N LEU A 337 -3.48 -9.36 8.49
CA LEU A 337 -3.03 -10.17 9.62
C LEU A 337 -3.79 -9.85 10.91
N ALA A 338 -4.11 -8.59 11.18
CA ALA A 338 -4.62 -8.13 12.47
C ALA A 338 -5.93 -8.81 12.89
N TRP A 339 -6.90 -8.94 11.97
CA TRP A 339 -8.17 -9.59 12.29
C TRP A 339 -8.00 -11.10 12.54
N LYS A 340 -7.10 -11.76 11.80
CA LYS A 340 -6.79 -13.19 11.97
C LYS A 340 -6.20 -13.45 13.35
N LEU A 341 -5.22 -12.64 13.76
CA LEU A 341 -4.65 -12.69 15.10
C LEU A 341 -5.72 -12.44 16.17
N ALA A 342 -6.57 -11.42 15.98
CA ALA A 342 -7.63 -11.12 16.94
C ALA A 342 -8.61 -12.27 17.12
N TYR A 343 -9.03 -12.93 16.03
CA TYR A 343 -9.99 -14.03 16.10
C TYR A 343 -9.40 -15.29 16.76
N VAL A 344 -8.13 -15.60 16.48
CA VAL A 344 -7.41 -16.70 17.13
C VAL A 344 -7.18 -16.42 18.61
N LEU A 345 -6.74 -15.22 18.97
CA LEU A 345 -6.51 -14.83 20.36
C LEU A 345 -7.79 -14.82 21.20
N LYS A 346 -8.93 -14.49 20.58
CA LYS A 346 -10.27 -14.57 21.21
C LYS A 346 -10.85 -15.99 21.26
N GLY A 347 -10.18 -16.98 20.67
CA GLY A 347 -10.65 -18.37 20.63
C GLY A 347 -11.82 -18.62 19.67
N THR A 348 -12.06 -17.71 18.74
CA THR A 348 -13.15 -17.78 17.74
C THR A 348 -12.71 -18.33 16.39
N ALA A 349 -11.40 -18.57 16.22
CA ALA A 349 -10.80 -19.22 15.07
C ALA A 349 -9.68 -20.17 15.51
N GLY A 350 -9.42 -21.22 14.73
CA GLY A 350 -8.27 -22.09 14.91
C GLY A 350 -6.98 -21.46 14.38
N GLU A 351 -5.82 -21.91 14.87
CA GLU A 351 -4.51 -21.38 14.45
C GLU A 351 -4.25 -21.54 12.93
N GLY A 352 -4.90 -22.50 12.26
CA GLY A 352 -4.82 -22.68 10.80
C GLY A 352 -5.26 -21.44 10.00
N LEU A 353 -6.09 -20.57 10.56
CA LEU A 353 -6.43 -19.28 9.94
C LEU A 353 -5.18 -18.41 9.74
N LEU A 354 -4.18 -18.50 10.63
CA LEU A 354 -2.95 -17.71 10.52
C LEU A 354 -2.04 -18.15 9.37
N ASP A 355 -2.18 -19.39 8.89
CA ASP A 355 -1.42 -19.89 7.72
C ASP A 355 -1.84 -19.14 6.44
N THR A 356 -3.08 -18.65 6.41
CA THR A 356 -3.61 -17.92 5.26
C THR A 356 -2.98 -16.55 5.06
N TYR A 357 -2.32 -15.97 6.07
CA TYR A 357 -1.56 -14.72 5.88
C TYR A 357 -0.45 -14.90 4.84
N GLU A 358 0.32 -15.98 4.95
CA GLU A 358 1.40 -16.26 4.02
C GLU A 358 0.86 -16.57 2.62
N ALA A 359 -0.13 -17.46 2.54
CA ALA A 359 -0.77 -17.86 1.28
C ALA A 359 -1.34 -16.66 0.50
N GLU A 360 -1.87 -15.67 1.19
CA GLU A 360 -2.49 -14.49 0.59
C GLU A 360 -1.48 -13.38 0.27
N ARG A 361 -0.47 -13.15 1.13
CA ARG A 361 0.39 -11.96 1.04
C ARG A 361 1.73 -12.18 0.33
N VAL A 362 2.31 -13.38 0.36
CA VAL A 362 3.54 -13.69 -0.39
C VAL A 362 3.38 -13.42 -1.90
N PRO A 363 2.30 -13.89 -2.58
CA PRO A 363 2.14 -13.63 -4.01
C PRO A 363 2.04 -12.14 -4.34
N ILE A 364 1.40 -11.36 -3.46
CA ILE A 364 1.26 -9.90 -3.61
C ILE A 364 2.61 -9.20 -3.45
N GLY A 365 3.36 -9.53 -2.40
CA GLY A 365 4.71 -8.99 -2.18
C GLY A 365 5.65 -9.27 -3.37
N ARG A 366 5.63 -10.48 -3.91
CA ARG A 366 6.37 -10.81 -5.14
C ARG A 366 5.92 -9.95 -6.32
N ARG A 367 4.61 -9.85 -6.56
CA ARG A 367 4.04 -9.10 -7.69
C ARG A 367 4.45 -7.62 -7.67
N ILE A 368 4.35 -6.97 -6.51
CA ILE A 368 4.68 -5.55 -6.40
C ILE A 368 6.19 -5.29 -6.58
N VAL A 369 7.07 -6.17 -6.08
CA VAL A 369 8.52 -6.02 -6.24
C VAL A 369 8.90 -6.13 -7.72
N LEU A 370 8.31 -7.08 -8.44
CA LEU A 370 8.57 -7.25 -9.88
C LEU A 370 8.02 -6.07 -10.69
N ARG A 371 6.79 -5.61 -10.41
CA ARG A 371 6.17 -4.48 -11.11
C ARG A 371 6.93 -3.17 -10.90
N ALA A 372 7.30 -2.84 -9.66
CA ALA A 372 8.05 -1.61 -9.36
C ALA A 372 9.42 -1.58 -10.04
N ASN A 373 10.12 -2.72 -10.10
CA ASN A 373 11.39 -2.81 -10.83
C ASN A 373 11.20 -2.69 -12.35
N LYS A 374 10.17 -3.32 -12.90
CA LYS A 374 9.82 -3.19 -14.33
C LYS A 374 9.50 -1.74 -14.70
N SER A 375 8.83 -0.99 -13.84
CA SER A 375 8.55 0.44 -14.05
C SER A 375 9.82 1.30 -14.15
N ILE A 376 10.88 0.98 -13.39
CA ILE A 376 12.19 1.62 -13.57
C ILE A 376 12.77 1.28 -14.95
N GLU A 377 12.79 0.00 -15.31
CA GLU A 377 13.35 -0.48 -16.59
C GLU A 377 12.67 0.20 -17.80
N GLU A 378 11.38 0.50 -17.70
CA GLU A 378 10.58 1.16 -18.72
C GLU A 378 10.97 2.63 -18.99
N PHE A 379 11.69 3.32 -18.08
CA PHE A 379 12.27 4.63 -18.39
C PHE A 379 13.26 4.57 -19.56
N GLY A 380 13.92 3.43 -19.78
CA GLY A 380 14.83 3.21 -20.91
C GLY A 380 14.16 3.48 -22.28
N ALA A 381 12.84 3.33 -22.39
CA ALA A 381 12.13 3.65 -23.62
C ALA A 381 12.17 5.15 -23.96
N ILE A 382 12.20 6.03 -22.96
CA ILE A 382 12.29 7.49 -23.14
C ILE A 382 13.69 7.85 -23.67
N PHE A 383 14.75 7.30 -23.08
CA PHE A 383 16.13 7.52 -23.54
C PHE A 383 16.33 7.06 -24.99
N ARG A 384 15.87 5.84 -25.34
CA ARG A 384 15.91 5.33 -26.71
C ARG A 384 15.09 6.18 -27.68
N ALA A 385 13.91 6.64 -27.27
CA ALA A 385 13.07 7.49 -28.11
C ALA A 385 13.74 8.82 -28.45
N LEU A 386 14.51 9.38 -27.51
CA LEU A 386 15.24 10.62 -27.68
C LEU A 386 16.62 10.43 -28.37
N GLY A 387 17.10 9.19 -28.49
CA GLY A 387 18.40 8.86 -29.08
C GLY A 387 19.56 9.25 -28.17
N ILE A 388 19.39 9.07 -26.86
CA ILE A 388 20.37 9.43 -25.82
C ILE A 388 20.78 8.22 -24.98
N ASP A 389 20.43 7.01 -25.38
CA ASP A 389 20.85 5.78 -24.73
C ASP A 389 22.37 5.59 -24.88
N GLY A 390 23.11 5.75 -23.78
CA GLY A 390 24.57 5.70 -23.79
C GLY A 390 25.26 7.00 -24.25
N ALA A 391 24.54 8.11 -24.38
CA ALA A 391 25.14 9.42 -24.62
C ALA A 391 25.79 9.94 -23.33
N ALA A 392 27.12 10.01 -23.29
CA ALA A 392 27.86 10.40 -22.09
C ALA A 392 28.11 11.92 -21.98
N ASP A 393 28.10 12.66 -23.08
CA ASP A 393 28.39 14.10 -23.05
C ASP A 393 27.11 14.98 -23.10
N PRO A 394 27.04 16.04 -22.27
CA PRO A 394 25.90 16.95 -22.20
C PRO A 394 25.48 17.61 -23.53
N GLU A 395 26.41 17.87 -24.43
CA GLU A 395 26.14 18.59 -25.68
C GLU A 395 25.42 17.69 -26.67
N THR A 396 25.92 16.46 -26.87
CA THR A 396 25.28 15.44 -27.71
C THR A 396 23.88 15.11 -27.20
N MET A 397 23.70 15.00 -25.87
CA MET A 397 22.39 14.76 -25.27
C MET A 397 21.41 15.91 -25.58
N ARG A 398 21.85 17.17 -25.41
CA ARG A 398 21.03 18.35 -25.73
C ARG A 398 20.68 18.41 -27.22
N ALA A 399 21.65 18.15 -28.10
CA ALA A 399 21.43 18.13 -29.55
C ALA A 399 20.42 17.04 -29.96
N ALA A 400 20.58 15.81 -29.45
CA ALA A 400 19.68 14.70 -29.74
C ALA A 400 18.24 14.95 -29.25
N ILE A 401 18.07 15.61 -28.09
CA ILE A 401 16.77 16.07 -27.61
C ILE A 401 16.22 17.17 -28.54
N ALA A 402 17.04 18.13 -28.97
CA ALA A 402 16.62 19.23 -29.84
C ALA A 402 16.15 18.77 -31.22
N GLU A 403 16.71 17.70 -31.79
CA GLU A 403 16.30 17.14 -33.10
C GLU A 403 14.79 16.85 -33.19
N ARG A 404 14.12 16.59 -32.07
CA ARG A 404 12.66 16.35 -32.05
C ARG A 404 11.85 17.60 -32.44
N LEU A 405 12.44 18.79 -32.39
CA LEU A 405 11.83 20.07 -32.74
C LEU A 405 11.85 20.33 -34.25
N ASP A 406 12.68 19.62 -35.00
CA ASP A 406 12.84 19.87 -36.43
C ASP A 406 11.56 19.56 -37.22
N ASN A 407 11.40 20.27 -38.34
CA ASN A 407 10.35 20.00 -39.32
C ASN A 407 10.81 18.93 -40.34
N THR A 408 11.10 17.73 -39.84
CA THR A 408 11.54 16.60 -40.68
C THR A 408 10.76 15.32 -40.37
N PRO A 409 10.71 14.36 -41.31
CA PRO A 409 10.14 13.03 -41.05
C PRO A 409 10.85 12.28 -39.90
N ALA A 410 12.15 12.50 -39.70
CA ALA A 410 12.91 11.91 -38.60
C ALA A 410 12.47 12.45 -37.25
N ALA A 411 12.36 13.77 -37.11
CA ALA A 411 11.83 14.42 -35.92
C ALA A 411 10.38 14.00 -35.63
N ALA A 412 9.54 13.85 -36.66
CA ALA A 412 8.19 13.33 -36.50
C ALA A 412 8.15 11.89 -35.97
N ARG A 413 9.09 11.02 -36.38
CA ARG A 413 9.26 9.67 -35.80
C ARG A 413 9.70 9.74 -34.35
N LYS A 414 10.69 10.60 -34.03
CA LYS A 414 11.19 10.84 -32.67
C LYS A 414 10.05 11.30 -31.73
N ARG A 415 9.23 12.27 -32.15
CA ARG A 415 8.02 12.71 -31.40
C ARG A 415 6.97 11.62 -31.22
N ARG A 416 6.81 10.68 -32.16
CA ARG A 416 5.91 9.52 -32.01
C ARG A 416 6.47 8.51 -31.01
N ALA A 417 7.76 8.19 -31.12
CA ALA A 417 8.43 7.27 -30.21
C ALA A 417 8.41 7.79 -28.77
N LEU A 418 8.64 9.10 -28.57
CA LEU A 418 8.58 9.72 -27.24
C LEU A 418 7.16 9.61 -26.65
N ARG A 419 6.12 9.90 -27.42
CA ARG A 419 4.73 9.74 -26.95
C ARG A 419 4.43 8.31 -26.52
N ALA A 420 4.80 7.32 -27.34
CA ALA A 420 4.63 5.91 -26.99
C ALA A 420 5.42 5.51 -25.73
N ALA A 421 6.63 6.07 -25.54
CA ALA A 421 7.43 5.83 -24.34
C ALA A 421 6.82 6.49 -23.08
N LEU A 422 6.17 7.65 -23.22
CA LEU A 422 5.44 8.30 -22.13
C LEU A 422 4.14 7.55 -21.81
N GLU A 423 3.40 7.08 -22.81
CA GLU A 423 2.20 6.24 -22.62
C GLU A 423 2.52 4.93 -21.87
N LEU A 424 3.70 4.32 -22.12
CA LEU A 424 4.18 3.16 -21.36
C LEU A 424 4.25 3.42 -19.84
N LYS A 425 4.39 4.69 -19.42
CA LYS A 425 4.42 5.06 -18.00
C LYS A 425 3.06 4.97 -17.30
N ASP A 426 1.97 4.69 -18.02
CA ASP A 426 0.71 4.30 -17.40
C ASP A 426 0.85 3.07 -16.51
N TYR A 427 1.77 2.15 -16.80
CA TYR A 427 2.07 1.01 -15.93
C TYR A 427 2.83 1.41 -14.64
N GLU A 428 3.31 2.64 -14.54
CA GLU A 428 3.83 3.20 -13.30
C GLU A 428 2.76 4.01 -12.55
N PHE A 429 2.05 4.88 -13.27
CA PHE A 429 1.23 5.92 -12.68
C PHE A 429 -0.28 5.65 -12.67
N ASN A 430 -0.75 4.66 -13.44
CA ASN A 430 -2.16 4.32 -13.60
C ASN A 430 -2.41 2.80 -13.54
N ALA A 431 -1.55 2.07 -12.79
CA ALA A 431 -1.60 0.61 -12.62
C ALA A 431 -2.71 0.19 -11.63
N HIS A 432 -3.93 0.61 -11.92
CA HIS A 432 -5.09 0.47 -11.04
C HIS A 432 -5.43 -0.99 -10.72
N GLY A 433 -5.24 -1.89 -11.70
CA GLY A 433 -5.40 -3.32 -11.50
C GLY A 433 -4.36 -3.92 -10.55
N VAL A 434 -3.12 -3.43 -10.55
CA VAL A 434 -2.11 -3.82 -9.56
C VAL A 434 -2.50 -3.34 -8.15
N GLU A 435 -3.03 -2.11 -8.05
CA GLU A 435 -3.42 -1.47 -6.80
C GLU A 435 -4.61 -2.17 -6.11
N LEU A 436 -5.68 -2.49 -6.86
CA LEU A 436 -6.94 -3.01 -6.31
C LEU A 436 -7.26 -4.47 -6.65
N GLY A 437 -6.68 -5.01 -7.74
CA GLY A 437 -6.98 -6.33 -8.29
C GLY A 437 -6.30 -7.48 -7.55
N GLN A 438 -6.45 -7.53 -6.23
CA GLN A 438 -5.99 -8.66 -5.42
C GLN A 438 -7.04 -9.77 -5.45
N ARG A 439 -6.55 -11.00 -5.64
CA ARG A 439 -7.33 -12.25 -5.68
C ARG A 439 -6.62 -13.25 -4.78
N TYR A 440 -7.24 -13.58 -3.66
CA TYR A 440 -6.70 -14.46 -2.65
C TYR A 440 -7.08 -15.91 -2.88
N ALA A 441 -6.13 -16.80 -2.65
CA ALA A 441 -6.34 -18.25 -2.66
C ALA A 441 -5.75 -18.82 -1.36
N SER A 442 -6.62 -19.26 -0.46
CA SER A 442 -6.26 -19.81 0.84
C SER A 442 -7.43 -20.60 1.44
N THR A 443 -7.25 -21.23 2.59
CA THR A 443 -8.35 -21.87 3.35
C THR A 443 -9.34 -20.86 3.94
N ALA A 444 -9.00 -19.57 3.99
CA ALA A 444 -9.90 -18.47 4.37
C ALA A 444 -10.73 -17.94 3.18
N VAL A 445 -10.71 -18.67 2.05
CA VAL A 445 -11.53 -18.43 0.85
C VAL A 445 -12.15 -19.76 0.43
N VAL A 446 -13.47 -19.85 0.47
CA VAL A 446 -14.22 -21.06 0.11
C VAL A 446 -14.67 -20.93 -1.35
N PRO A 447 -14.20 -21.82 -2.25
CA PRO A 447 -14.64 -21.83 -3.63
C PRO A 447 -16.15 -22.06 -3.74
N ASP A 448 -16.79 -21.35 -4.67
CA ASP A 448 -18.21 -21.49 -4.98
C ASP A 448 -18.48 -22.46 -6.15
N GLY A 449 -17.43 -23.06 -6.70
CA GLY A 449 -17.48 -23.96 -7.85
C GLY A 449 -17.49 -23.28 -9.22
N THR A 450 -17.44 -21.94 -9.27
CA THR A 450 -17.36 -21.18 -10.53
C THR A 450 -15.92 -20.92 -10.97
N PRO A 451 -15.65 -20.84 -12.28
CA PRO A 451 -14.35 -20.40 -12.77
C PRO A 451 -14.09 -18.94 -12.40
N GLU A 452 -12.83 -18.59 -12.13
CA GLU A 452 -12.44 -17.19 -11.94
C GLU A 452 -12.77 -16.38 -13.21
N PRO A 453 -13.38 -15.20 -13.09
CA PRO A 453 -13.69 -14.37 -14.25
C PRO A 453 -12.44 -13.94 -15.03
N GLU A 454 -12.51 -14.03 -16.36
CA GLU A 454 -11.42 -13.58 -17.23
C GLU A 454 -11.27 -12.05 -17.23
N TYR A 455 -10.03 -11.58 -17.35
CA TYR A 455 -9.75 -10.16 -17.53
C TYR A 455 -10.13 -9.69 -18.94
N THR A 456 -11.02 -8.71 -19.03
CA THR A 456 -11.49 -8.14 -20.32
C THR A 456 -10.62 -7.01 -20.85
N ARG A 457 -9.70 -6.51 -20.03
CA ARG A 457 -8.72 -5.45 -20.31
C ARG A 457 -7.40 -5.82 -19.64
N ASP A 458 -6.34 -5.07 -19.90
CA ASP A 458 -5.05 -5.28 -19.23
C ASP A 458 -5.21 -5.29 -17.69
N PRO A 459 -4.86 -6.39 -17.00
CA PRO A 459 -5.09 -6.56 -15.57
C PRO A 459 -4.11 -5.79 -14.68
N GLU A 460 -3.03 -5.24 -15.22
CA GLU A 460 -2.17 -4.32 -14.48
C GLU A 460 -2.75 -2.91 -14.50
N LEU A 461 -3.24 -2.46 -15.67
CA LEU A 461 -3.76 -1.10 -15.83
C LEU A 461 -5.19 -0.92 -15.34
N TYR A 462 -6.06 -1.91 -15.54
CA TYR A 462 -7.48 -1.78 -15.25
C TYR A 462 -7.88 -2.69 -14.09
N PHE A 463 -8.66 -2.14 -13.16
CA PHE A 463 -9.31 -2.93 -12.13
C PHE A 463 -10.59 -3.57 -12.67
N HIS A 464 -10.81 -4.84 -12.33
CA HIS A 464 -12.01 -5.59 -12.69
C HIS A 464 -12.75 -5.95 -11.40
N PRO A 465 -13.87 -5.28 -11.06
CA PRO A 465 -14.66 -5.65 -9.91
C PRO A 465 -15.31 -7.03 -10.16
N THR A 466 -15.35 -7.86 -9.12
CA THR A 466 -16.06 -9.15 -9.12
C THR A 466 -16.39 -9.56 -7.70
N THR A 467 -17.40 -10.42 -7.53
CA THR A 467 -17.68 -11.06 -6.24
C THR A 467 -17.13 -12.49 -6.12
N HIS A 468 -16.33 -12.94 -7.09
CA HIS A 468 -15.67 -14.25 -7.01
C HIS A 468 -14.87 -14.40 -5.69
N PRO A 469 -15.00 -15.53 -4.95
CA PRO A 469 -14.31 -15.72 -3.68
C PRO A 469 -12.80 -15.44 -3.76
N GLY A 470 -12.30 -14.64 -2.83
CA GLY A 470 -10.91 -14.17 -2.79
C GLY A 470 -10.72 -12.78 -3.37
N ALA A 471 -11.70 -12.23 -4.10
CA ALA A 471 -11.68 -10.85 -4.58
C ALA A 471 -11.96 -9.83 -3.47
N ARG A 472 -11.41 -8.62 -3.63
CA ARG A 472 -11.87 -7.42 -2.90
C ARG A 472 -13.33 -7.12 -3.27
N LEU A 473 -14.16 -6.84 -2.26
CA LEU A 473 -15.57 -6.45 -2.42
C LEU A 473 -15.72 -5.28 -3.43
N PRO A 474 -16.58 -5.40 -4.46
CA PRO A 474 -16.90 -4.28 -5.33
C PRO A 474 -17.54 -3.11 -4.59
N HIS A 475 -17.17 -1.89 -4.97
CA HIS A 475 -17.81 -0.68 -4.48
C HIS A 475 -19.13 -0.46 -5.24
N ALA A 476 -20.19 -0.16 -4.50
CA ALA A 476 -21.41 0.45 -5.03
C ALA A 476 -21.97 1.46 -4.01
N TRP A 477 -22.63 2.51 -4.50
CA TRP A 477 -23.33 3.47 -3.64
C TRP A 477 -24.73 2.98 -3.29
N LEU A 478 -24.96 2.78 -2.00
CA LEU A 478 -26.26 2.49 -1.43
C LEU A 478 -26.81 3.74 -0.72
N GLY A 479 -28.11 3.73 -0.44
CA GLY A 479 -28.82 4.75 0.30
C GLY A 479 -29.24 4.25 1.67
N THR A 480 -29.08 5.08 2.69
CA THR A 480 -29.63 4.82 4.03
C THR A 480 -31.09 5.27 4.12
N ALA A 481 -31.80 4.83 5.16
CA ALA A 481 -33.14 5.33 5.49
C ALA A 481 -33.21 6.86 5.70
N SER A 482 -32.08 7.50 6.05
CA SER A 482 -31.96 8.95 6.20
C SER A 482 -31.64 9.69 4.89
N GLY A 483 -31.50 8.98 3.77
CA GLY A 483 -31.18 9.56 2.46
C GLY A 483 -29.69 9.87 2.24
N HIS A 484 -28.80 9.42 3.13
CA HIS A 484 -27.36 9.55 2.94
C HIS A 484 -26.82 8.43 2.05
N ARG A 485 -25.76 8.73 1.29
CA ARG A 485 -25.01 7.71 0.56
C ARG A 485 -24.07 6.95 1.50
N ILE A 486 -23.99 5.65 1.29
CA ILE A 486 -23.10 4.74 2.00
C ILE A 486 -22.51 3.74 1.00
N SER A 487 -21.22 3.44 1.09
CA SER A 487 -20.57 2.45 0.23
C SER A 487 -20.91 1.04 0.68
N THR A 488 -20.98 0.06 -0.23
CA THR A 488 -20.95 -1.39 0.12
C THR A 488 -19.82 -1.74 1.09
N HIS A 489 -18.70 -1.03 1.02
CA HIS A 489 -17.57 -1.20 1.94
C HIS A 489 -17.88 -0.79 3.36
N ASP A 490 -18.73 0.23 3.55
CA ASP A 490 -19.04 0.76 4.89
C ASP A 490 -19.99 -0.16 5.67
N LEU A 491 -20.70 -1.07 5.00
CA LEU A 491 -21.50 -2.12 5.64
C LEU A 491 -20.64 -3.29 6.13
N CYS A 492 -19.44 -3.43 5.59
CA CYS A 492 -18.53 -4.53 5.84
C CYS A 492 -17.30 -4.03 6.61
N GLY A 493 -16.42 -4.95 7.01
CA GLY A 493 -15.22 -4.57 7.77
C GLY A 493 -15.53 -4.40 9.26
N HIS A 494 -14.94 -3.39 9.89
CA HIS A 494 -15.09 -3.07 11.32
C HIS A 494 -14.76 -4.24 12.25
N GLY A 495 -13.88 -5.15 11.81
CA GLY A 495 -13.51 -6.36 12.56
C GLY A 495 -14.53 -7.50 12.55
N GLY A 496 -15.65 -7.36 11.85
CA GLY A 496 -16.70 -8.38 11.73
C GLY A 496 -16.81 -8.98 10.34
N PHE A 497 -17.46 -10.13 10.23
CA PHE A 497 -17.95 -10.63 8.94
C PHE A 497 -19.26 -9.93 8.57
N ALA A 498 -19.53 -9.82 7.28
CA ALA A 498 -20.78 -9.30 6.77
C ALA A 498 -21.34 -10.20 5.66
N LEU A 499 -22.65 -10.37 5.64
CA LEU A 499 -23.38 -11.14 4.64
C LEU A 499 -24.29 -10.18 3.86
N LEU A 500 -24.00 -9.96 2.58
CA LEU A 500 -24.79 -9.09 1.71
C LEU A 500 -25.77 -9.94 0.90
N THR A 501 -27.06 -9.60 0.94
CA THR A 501 -28.13 -10.31 0.22
C THR A 501 -29.22 -9.36 -0.30
N GLY A 502 -30.11 -9.85 -1.17
CA GLY A 502 -31.26 -9.10 -1.68
C GLY A 502 -32.55 -9.37 -0.89
N ILE A 503 -33.67 -8.78 -1.33
CA ILE A 503 -34.96 -8.85 -0.62
C ILE A 503 -35.46 -10.30 -0.48
N SER A 504 -35.35 -11.12 -1.52
CA SER A 504 -35.75 -12.52 -1.51
C SER A 504 -34.81 -13.42 -0.68
N GLY A 505 -33.62 -12.93 -0.33
CA GLY A 505 -32.66 -13.61 0.53
C GLY A 505 -32.85 -13.36 2.03
N ASP A 506 -34.00 -12.83 2.45
CA ASP A 506 -34.36 -12.59 3.86
C ASP A 506 -34.06 -13.79 4.81
N PRO A 507 -34.23 -15.07 4.41
CA PRO A 507 -33.85 -16.22 5.25
C PRO A 507 -32.37 -16.26 5.67
N TRP A 508 -31.47 -15.60 4.92
CA TRP A 508 -30.07 -15.48 5.31
C TRP A 508 -29.86 -14.71 6.62
N ARG A 509 -30.80 -13.83 6.99
CA ARG A 509 -30.72 -13.07 8.25
C ARG A 509 -30.79 -14.01 9.46
N GLU A 510 -31.74 -14.93 9.46
CA GLU A 510 -31.89 -15.92 10.54
C GLU A 510 -30.71 -16.90 10.56
N ALA A 511 -30.27 -17.35 9.38
CA ALA A 511 -29.07 -18.17 9.24
C ALA A 511 -27.82 -17.48 9.82
N ALA A 512 -27.62 -16.19 9.49
CA ALA A 512 -26.49 -15.42 9.99
C ALA A 512 -26.52 -15.28 11.52
N THR A 513 -27.66 -14.95 12.13
CA THR A 513 -27.78 -14.88 13.59
C THR A 513 -27.45 -16.22 14.25
N MET A 514 -28.02 -17.31 13.75
CA MET A 514 -27.76 -18.65 14.28
C MET A 514 -26.27 -19.03 14.19
N VAL A 515 -25.63 -18.78 13.06
CA VAL A 515 -24.21 -19.10 12.84
C VAL A 515 -23.30 -18.20 13.67
N ALA A 516 -23.62 -16.91 13.78
CA ALA A 516 -22.91 -15.96 14.63
C ALA A 516 -22.88 -16.43 16.09
N ASP A 517 -24.05 -16.81 16.62
CA ASP A 517 -24.20 -17.31 17.99
C ASP A 517 -23.45 -18.62 18.19
N LYS A 518 -23.55 -19.55 17.22
CA LYS A 518 -22.86 -20.86 17.30
C LYS A 518 -21.33 -20.71 17.28
N LEU A 519 -20.79 -19.79 16.50
CA LEU A 519 -19.34 -19.59 16.34
C LEU A 519 -18.76 -18.53 17.29
N GLY A 520 -19.61 -17.75 17.97
CA GLY A 520 -19.18 -16.68 18.86
C GLY A 520 -18.51 -15.50 18.15
N ILE A 521 -18.91 -15.21 16.90
CA ILE A 521 -18.32 -14.15 16.07
C ILE A 521 -19.30 -13.01 15.79
N SER A 522 -18.78 -11.85 15.37
CA SER A 522 -19.59 -10.80 14.79
C SER A 522 -19.87 -11.12 13.31
N LEU A 523 -21.15 -11.27 12.97
CA LEU A 523 -21.62 -11.48 11.60
C LEU A 523 -22.91 -10.68 11.36
N ALA A 524 -22.82 -9.63 10.54
CA ALA A 524 -23.95 -8.78 10.20
C ALA A 524 -24.58 -9.18 8.86
N ALA A 525 -25.89 -9.40 8.82
CA ALA A 525 -26.63 -9.63 7.57
C ALA A 525 -27.28 -8.34 7.07
N HIS A 526 -26.93 -7.92 5.84
CA HIS A 526 -27.44 -6.72 5.19
C HIS A 526 -28.31 -7.10 4.00
N ILE A 527 -29.61 -6.81 4.12
CA ILE A 527 -30.58 -6.96 3.04
C ILE A 527 -30.64 -5.64 2.28
N ILE A 528 -30.21 -5.67 1.01
CA ILE A 528 -30.13 -4.51 0.14
C ILE A 528 -31.30 -4.53 -0.84
N GLY A 529 -32.09 -3.47 -0.85
CA GLY A 529 -33.18 -3.30 -1.81
C GLY A 529 -34.24 -2.27 -1.39
N PRO A 530 -35.23 -2.00 -2.25
CA PRO A 530 -36.29 -1.03 -1.98
C PRO A 530 -37.00 -1.26 -0.63
N GLY A 531 -37.14 -0.19 0.16
CA GLY A 531 -37.84 -0.23 1.45
C GLY A 531 -37.07 -0.93 2.58
N ARG A 532 -35.80 -1.30 2.37
CA ARG A 532 -34.91 -1.83 3.41
C ARG A 532 -34.01 -0.73 3.98
N THR A 533 -33.29 -1.04 5.06
CA THR A 533 -32.33 -0.11 5.70
C THR A 533 -31.31 0.44 4.71
N HIS A 534 -30.90 -0.40 3.74
CA HIS A 534 -30.00 -0.05 2.66
C HIS A 534 -30.72 -0.29 1.32
N THR A 535 -30.80 0.75 0.50
CA THR A 535 -31.38 0.68 -0.84
C THR A 535 -30.27 0.78 -1.88
N ASP A 536 -30.30 -0.06 -2.91
CA ASP A 536 -29.42 0.12 -4.08
C ASP A 536 -29.90 1.32 -4.88
N LEU A 537 -29.14 2.43 -4.86
CA LEU A 537 -29.62 3.72 -5.39
C LEU A 537 -29.73 3.74 -6.91
N TYR A 538 -28.89 2.96 -7.58
CA TYR A 538 -28.71 3.01 -9.03
C TYR A 538 -28.74 1.62 -9.69
N ASP A 539 -29.11 0.59 -8.93
CA ASP A 539 -28.98 -0.83 -9.30
C ASP A 539 -27.52 -1.23 -9.61
N ASP A 540 -26.54 -0.49 -9.09
CA ASP A 540 -25.11 -0.77 -9.30
C ASP A 540 -24.72 -2.05 -8.56
N TRP A 541 -25.20 -2.23 -7.32
CA TRP A 541 -24.92 -3.44 -6.56
C TRP A 541 -25.57 -4.66 -7.22
N ALA A 542 -26.81 -4.54 -7.69
CA ALA A 542 -27.49 -5.60 -8.42
C ALA A 542 -26.70 -6.04 -9.68
N ARG A 543 -26.06 -5.11 -10.39
CA ARG A 543 -25.19 -5.41 -11.55
C ARG A 543 -23.84 -6.03 -11.15
N LEU A 544 -23.29 -5.65 -10.00
CA LEU A 544 -21.95 -6.05 -9.56
C LEU A 544 -21.91 -7.32 -8.70
N ARG A 545 -23.05 -7.74 -8.11
CA ARG A 545 -23.05 -8.81 -7.10
C ARG A 545 -22.83 -10.22 -7.64
N GLU A 546 -23.02 -10.44 -8.94
CA GLU A 546 -22.82 -11.73 -9.65
C GLU A 546 -23.55 -12.94 -9.01
N ILE A 547 -24.65 -12.67 -8.30
CA ILE A 547 -25.54 -13.65 -7.67
C ILE A 547 -27.00 -13.24 -7.91
N GLU A 548 -27.90 -14.21 -7.79
CA GLU A 548 -29.34 -13.96 -7.79
C GLU A 548 -29.76 -13.15 -6.55
N GLU A 549 -30.97 -12.60 -6.56
CA GLU A 549 -31.46 -11.75 -5.46
C GLU A 549 -31.56 -12.51 -4.12
N ASP A 550 -31.82 -13.81 -4.17
CA ASP A 550 -31.93 -14.70 -3.01
C ASP A 550 -30.58 -15.32 -2.58
N GLY A 551 -29.51 -15.07 -3.34
CA GLY A 551 -28.14 -15.47 -2.99
C GLY A 551 -27.53 -14.60 -1.89
N CYS A 552 -26.25 -14.87 -1.57
CA CYS A 552 -25.50 -14.05 -0.62
C CYS A 552 -24.01 -13.93 -0.95
N VAL A 553 -23.38 -12.83 -0.53
CA VAL A 553 -21.93 -12.62 -0.57
C VAL A 553 -21.42 -12.48 0.87
N LEU A 554 -20.54 -13.39 1.31
CA LEU A 554 -19.89 -13.36 2.62
C LEU A 554 -18.56 -12.61 2.52
N VAL A 555 -18.46 -11.51 3.25
CA VAL A 555 -17.32 -10.59 3.26
C VAL A 555 -16.59 -10.68 4.59
N ARG A 556 -15.26 -10.76 4.50
CA ARG A 556 -14.32 -10.81 5.63
C ARG A 556 -14.15 -9.43 6.30
N PRO A 557 -13.60 -9.40 7.53
CA PRO A 557 -13.19 -8.16 8.18
C PRO A 557 -12.22 -7.29 7.38
N ASP A 558 -11.49 -7.86 6.42
CA ASP A 558 -10.55 -7.13 5.56
C ASP A 558 -11.11 -6.82 4.17
N LEU A 559 -12.44 -6.79 4.01
CA LEU A 559 -13.17 -6.44 2.78
C LEU A 559 -12.90 -7.36 1.57
N HIS A 560 -12.36 -8.55 1.81
CA HIS A 560 -12.27 -9.60 0.80
C HIS A 560 -13.44 -10.58 0.95
N ILE A 561 -13.88 -11.13 -0.17
CA ILE A 561 -15.00 -12.07 -0.18
C ILE A 561 -14.47 -13.44 0.21
N ALA A 562 -15.01 -14.00 1.29
CA ALA A 562 -14.65 -15.34 1.74
C ALA A 562 -15.42 -16.41 0.96
N TRP A 563 -16.69 -16.15 0.63
CA TRP A 563 -17.59 -17.12 0.02
C TRP A 563 -18.80 -16.42 -0.60
N ARG A 564 -19.48 -17.08 -1.53
CA ARG A 564 -20.80 -16.65 -2.02
C ARG A 564 -21.70 -17.84 -2.33
N ALA A 565 -23.01 -17.63 -2.23
CA ALA A 565 -24.03 -18.53 -2.74
C ALA A 565 -24.78 -17.83 -3.88
N HIS A 566 -24.90 -18.50 -5.04
CA HIS A 566 -25.59 -17.94 -6.20
C HIS A 566 -27.08 -17.72 -6.00
N GLY A 567 -27.74 -18.57 -5.21
CA GLY A 567 -29.14 -18.46 -4.84
C GLY A 567 -29.37 -19.07 -3.45
N LEU A 568 -30.62 -19.08 -2.98
CA LEU A 568 -30.92 -19.59 -1.65
C LEU A 568 -30.90 -21.14 -1.62
N PRO A 569 -30.00 -21.79 -0.85
CA PRO A 569 -30.01 -23.24 -0.71
C PRO A 569 -31.18 -23.69 0.18
N ALA A 570 -31.48 -24.98 0.18
CA ALA A 570 -32.53 -25.56 1.03
C ALA A 570 -32.27 -25.37 2.54
N ASP A 571 -30.99 -25.29 2.95
CA ASP A 571 -30.58 -25.03 4.33
C ASP A 571 -29.47 -23.95 4.33
N PRO A 572 -29.84 -22.65 4.37
CA PRO A 572 -28.89 -21.56 4.39
C PRO A 572 -28.03 -21.54 5.67
N GLY A 573 -28.60 -21.96 6.80
CA GLY A 573 -27.89 -22.03 8.08
C GLY A 573 -26.72 -23.00 8.02
N ARG A 574 -26.95 -24.21 7.49
CA ARG A 574 -25.89 -25.20 7.31
C ARG A 574 -24.83 -24.77 6.30
N ALA A 575 -25.24 -24.26 5.14
CA ALA A 575 -24.30 -23.83 4.11
C ALA A 575 -23.36 -22.71 4.61
N LEU A 576 -23.92 -21.72 5.31
CA LEU A 576 -23.15 -20.63 5.90
C LEU A 576 -22.22 -21.11 7.02
N LEU A 577 -22.69 -22.04 7.85
CA LEU A 577 -21.88 -22.63 8.92
C LEU A 577 -20.68 -23.40 8.35
N GLU A 578 -20.89 -24.24 7.34
CA GLU A 578 -19.82 -25.00 6.68
C GLU A 578 -18.77 -24.05 6.07
N ALA A 579 -19.21 -22.98 5.40
CA ALA A 579 -18.32 -21.97 4.82
C ALA A 579 -17.51 -21.24 5.90
N LEU A 580 -18.15 -20.71 6.94
CA LEU A 580 -17.47 -19.97 8.01
C LEU A 580 -16.56 -20.85 8.85
N SER A 581 -16.94 -22.09 9.14
CA SER A 581 -16.09 -23.02 9.87
C SER A 581 -14.83 -23.38 9.09
N SER A 582 -14.92 -23.52 7.76
CA SER A 582 -13.74 -23.64 6.89
C SER A 582 -12.85 -22.40 6.99
N VAL A 583 -13.44 -21.21 6.82
CA VAL A 583 -12.70 -19.94 6.85
C VAL A 583 -11.98 -19.75 8.18
N LEU A 584 -12.66 -20.00 9.29
CA LEU A 584 -12.14 -19.84 10.65
C LEU A 584 -11.26 -21.01 11.10
N SER A 585 -11.10 -22.04 10.28
CA SER A 585 -10.35 -23.25 10.61
C SER A 585 -10.83 -23.90 11.93
N VAL A 586 -12.14 -24.03 12.09
CA VAL A 586 -12.78 -24.67 13.26
C VAL A 586 -13.65 -25.86 12.82
N SER A 587 -13.77 -26.87 13.68
CA SER A 587 -14.65 -28.02 13.43
C SER A 587 -16.12 -27.69 13.74
N VAL A 588 -17.05 -28.20 12.91
CA VAL A 588 -18.51 -27.97 12.99
C VAL A 588 -19.23 -28.87 13.99
#